data_AF-A0A6A0A676-F1
#
_entry.id   AF-A0A6A0A676-F1
#
_cell.length_a   1.000
_cell.length_b   1.000
_cell.length_c   1.000
_cell.angle_alpha   90.00
_cell.angle_beta   90.00
_cell.angle_gamma   90.00
#
_symmetry.space_group_name_H-M   'P 1'
#
loop_
_entity.id
_entity.type
_entity.pdbx_description
1 polymer ?
#
loop_
_entity_poly.entity_id
_entity_poly.type
_entity_poly.pdbx_seq_one_letter_code
_entity_poly.pdbx_strand_id
1 'polypeptide(L)'
;HPRPPPPQPVGAGGAAAQVIAAFQALQAVARGTPPALKKPAASTPPRSRTPSSQADLLLEIASRSQHHQQVQAESAAHKQQLLALAGQITSARFASIEELQQMATGVEAYLAQLSDERAVLKSVDAWPHARWDIMREVLAVHADVERLLAPSKEVLDMNIEATKKTSRLAADFESVHHLHDNLGRACESLTSKCKSAHLPSTWLPMDMASLKRRALAILATYMRHVAEQVTSALSQRGPCITMRQQLEVAITFSFKAHQFTGGFDEECEDGWCKLEKLSYLNAKYIDYGSESLVELGACTRPCTLTDMDICPMVDGDVSNPSKKQSVQNNQRQSKDGLRGLQGLTAKRTSRHGGIDCRSGRPNM
;
A
#
# COMPACT_ATOMS: atom_id res chain seq x y z
N HIS A 1 37.39 -45.77 14.39
CA HIS A 1 35.95 -45.40 14.49
C HIS A 1 35.56 -44.52 13.32
N PRO A 2 34.55 -44.87 12.51
CA PRO A 2 34.05 -44.01 11.44
C PRO A 2 33.11 -42.92 11.99
N ARG A 3 33.03 -41.77 11.30
CA ARG A 3 32.13 -40.65 11.63
C ARG A 3 30.66 -41.02 11.38
N PRO A 4 29.71 -40.45 12.16
CA PRO A 4 28.29 -40.65 11.91
C PRO A 4 27.83 -39.89 10.65
N PRO A 5 26.79 -40.38 9.94
CA PRO A 5 26.24 -39.72 8.77
C PRO A 5 25.37 -38.50 9.13
N PRO A 6 25.21 -37.53 8.20
CA PRO A 6 24.38 -36.33 8.41
C PRO A 6 22.87 -36.64 8.39
N PRO A 7 22.04 -35.87 9.12
CA PRO A 7 20.59 -36.04 9.16
C PRO A 7 19.93 -35.54 7.86
N GLN A 8 18.95 -36.32 7.38
CA GLN A 8 18.11 -35.99 6.23
C GLN A 8 16.99 -34.99 6.61
N PRO A 9 16.52 -34.15 5.67
CA PRO A 9 15.44 -33.19 5.91
C PRO A 9 14.07 -33.87 5.92
N VAL A 10 13.39 -33.85 7.07
CA VAL A 10 11.98 -34.24 7.20
C VAL A 10 11.08 -33.03 6.89
N GLY A 11 10.24 -33.17 5.85
CA GLY A 11 9.30 -32.15 5.42
C GLY A 11 8.19 -31.89 6.45
N ALA A 12 8.03 -30.64 6.85
CA ALA A 12 6.94 -30.17 7.70
C ALA A 12 5.87 -29.48 6.84
N GLY A 13 4.84 -30.24 6.45
CA GLY A 13 3.70 -29.74 5.67
C GLY A 13 2.32 -30.23 6.14
N GLY A 14 2.21 -30.72 7.39
CA GLY A 14 0.97 -31.34 7.89
C GLY A 14 0.10 -30.49 8.83
N ALA A 15 0.71 -29.59 9.62
CA ALA A 15 0.00 -28.92 10.71
C ALA A 15 -0.85 -27.72 10.26
N ALA A 16 -0.40 -26.94 9.27
CA ALA A 16 -1.13 -25.78 8.77
C ALA A 16 -2.44 -26.15 8.06
N ALA A 17 -2.46 -27.29 7.34
CA ALA A 17 -3.64 -27.78 6.64
C ALA A 17 -4.76 -28.23 7.60
N GLN A 18 -4.40 -28.79 8.77
CA GLN A 18 -5.38 -29.23 9.77
C GLN A 18 -6.08 -28.04 10.44
N VAL A 19 -5.36 -26.95 10.70
CA VAL A 19 -5.93 -25.72 11.29
C VAL A 19 -6.90 -25.04 10.31
N ILE A 20 -6.58 -25.03 9.01
CA ILE A 20 -7.45 -24.49 7.95
C ILE A 20 -8.74 -25.32 7.84
N ALA A 21 -8.64 -26.65 7.88
CA ALA A 21 -9.81 -27.54 7.85
C ALA A 21 -10.71 -27.36 9.09
N ALA A 22 -10.12 -27.20 10.27
CA ALA A 22 -10.86 -26.95 11.51
C ALA A 22 -11.60 -25.59 11.48
N PHE A 23 -10.98 -24.55 10.95
CA PHE A 23 -11.59 -23.23 10.77
C PHE A 23 -12.76 -23.24 9.79
N GLN A 24 -12.63 -24.00 8.68
CA GLN A 24 -13.70 -24.17 7.71
C GLN A 24 -14.89 -24.97 8.27
N ALA A 25 -14.63 -25.98 9.10
CA ALA A 25 -15.67 -26.76 9.77
C ALA A 25 -16.48 -25.91 10.77
N LEU A 26 -15.81 -25.05 11.55
CA LEU A 26 -16.47 -24.11 12.47
C LEU A 26 -17.32 -23.07 11.71
N GLN A 27 -16.85 -22.58 10.56
CA GLN A 27 -17.65 -21.68 9.71
C GLN A 27 -18.89 -22.37 9.11
N ALA A 28 -18.83 -23.66 8.78
CA ALA A 28 -19.97 -24.39 8.25
C ALA A 28 -21.08 -24.59 9.30
N VAL A 29 -20.70 -24.82 10.57
CA VAL A 29 -21.64 -24.90 11.70
C VAL A 29 -22.30 -23.54 11.97
N ALA A 30 -21.54 -22.45 11.90
CA ALA A 30 -22.07 -21.10 12.06
C ALA A 30 -23.07 -20.67 10.97
N ARG A 31 -23.05 -21.31 9.80
CA ARG A 31 -23.91 -20.98 8.64
C ARG A 31 -25.18 -21.85 8.53
N GLY A 32 -25.44 -22.76 9.46
CA GLY A 32 -26.75 -23.40 9.61
C GLY A 32 -27.18 -24.35 8.47
N THR A 33 -26.26 -24.94 7.72
CA THR A 33 -26.59 -25.96 6.69
C THR A 33 -26.29 -27.37 7.21
N PRO A 34 -27.23 -28.33 7.12
CA PRO A 34 -27.03 -29.68 7.64
C PRO A 34 -26.05 -30.51 6.79
N PRO A 35 -25.26 -31.42 7.40
CA PRO A 35 -24.27 -32.21 6.68
C PRO A 35 -24.91 -33.43 6.00
N ALA A 36 -24.78 -33.53 4.67
CA ALA A 36 -25.06 -34.76 3.94
C ALA A 36 -23.97 -35.80 4.24
N LEU A 37 -24.37 -36.93 4.83
CA LEU A 37 -23.54 -38.11 5.05
C LEU A 37 -22.92 -38.61 3.73
N LYS A 38 -21.59 -38.60 3.63
CA LYS A 38 -20.85 -39.36 2.61
C LYS A 38 -20.08 -40.49 3.29
N LYS A 39 -20.41 -41.74 2.90
CA LYS A 39 -19.65 -42.97 3.19
C LYS A 39 -18.23 -42.88 2.59
N PRO A 40 -17.23 -43.56 3.18
CA PRO A 40 -15.85 -43.50 2.71
C PRO A 40 -15.55 -44.56 1.63
N ALA A 41 -14.50 -44.26 0.84
CA ALA A 41 -13.76 -45.13 -0.07
C ALA A 41 -14.40 -45.47 -1.44
N ALA A 42 -14.27 -44.52 -2.37
CA ALA A 42 -13.44 -44.76 -3.55
C ALA A 42 -12.76 -43.43 -3.90
N SER A 43 -11.44 -43.44 -3.97
CA SER A 43 -10.63 -42.32 -4.44
C SER A 43 -11.01 -42.00 -5.89
N THR A 44 -11.92 -41.05 -6.08
CA THR A 44 -12.00 -40.34 -7.35
C THR A 44 -10.87 -39.31 -7.34
N PRO A 45 -9.88 -39.40 -8.24
CA PRO A 45 -8.90 -38.34 -8.43
C PRO A 45 -9.64 -37.07 -8.92
N PRO A 46 -8.97 -35.91 -9.09
CA PRO A 46 -9.52 -34.91 -10.00
C PRO A 46 -9.93 -35.65 -11.28
N ARG A 47 -11.12 -35.37 -11.83
CA ARG A 47 -11.44 -35.82 -13.19
C ARG A 47 -10.39 -35.18 -14.11
N SER A 48 -9.23 -35.83 -14.24
CA SER A 48 -8.70 -36.12 -15.55
C SER A 48 -9.90 -36.62 -16.32
N ARG A 49 -10.37 -35.83 -17.28
CA ARG A 49 -11.05 -36.44 -18.42
C ARG A 49 -9.97 -37.33 -19.03
N THR A 50 -9.84 -38.55 -18.51
CA THR A 50 -9.20 -39.62 -19.24
C THR A 50 -10.02 -39.68 -20.52
N PRO A 51 -9.43 -39.43 -21.70
CA PRO A 51 -10.17 -39.54 -22.93
C PRO A 51 -10.67 -40.97 -23.00
N SER A 52 -11.97 -41.13 -22.74
CA SER A 52 -12.61 -42.41 -22.48
C SER A 52 -12.79 -43.24 -23.76
N SER A 53 -12.42 -42.65 -24.89
CA SER A 53 -12.41 -43.27 -26.19
C SER A 53 -11.21 -42.78 -26.99
N GLN A 54 -10.71 -43.61 -27.89
CA GLN A 54 -9.74 -43.21 -28.91
C GLN A 54 -10.23 -41.97 -29.69
N ALA A 55 -11.55 -41.80 -29.83
CA ALA A 55 -12.17 -40.63 -30.43
C ALA A 55 -11.94 -39.33 -29.64
N ASP A 56 -11.98 -39.37 -28.30
CA ASP A 56 -11.70 -38.20 -27.46
C ASP A 56 -10.23 -37.74 -27.58
N LEU A 57 -9.29 -38.71 -27.62
CA LEU A 57 -7.87 -38.42 -27.90
C LEU A 57 -7.69 -37.81 -29.30
N LEU A 58 -8.33 -38.39 -30.30
CA LEU A 58 -8.24 -37.92 -31.68
C LEU A 58 -8.86 -36.53 -31.86
N LEU A 59 -9.96 -36.24 -31.17
CA LEU A 59 -10.58 -34.92 -31.13
C LEU A 59 -9.66 -33.90 -30.45
N GLU A 60 -9.03 -34.26 -29.34
CA GLU A 60 -8.05 -33.39 -28.68
C GLU A 60 -6.81 -33.14 -29.55
N ILE A 61 -6.30 -34.18 -30.22
CA ILE A 61 -5.16 -34.06 -31.16
C ILE A 61 -5.54 -33.20 -32.36
N ALA A 62 -6.72 -33.40 -32.95
CA ALA A 62 -7.22 -32.63 -34.08
C ALA A 62 -7.45 -31.16 -33.72
N SER A 63 -8.02 -30.89 -32.53
CA SER A 63 -8.20 -29.53 -32.04
C SER A 63 -6.87 -28.83 -31.79
N ARG A 64 -5.90 -29.52 -31.18
CA ARG A 64 -4.53 -29.00 -30.98
C ARG A 64 -3.80 -28.80 -32.31
N SER A 65 -4.00 -29.67 -33.29
CA SER A 65 -3.38 -29.55 -34.61
C SER A 65 -3.97 -28.38 -35.39
N GLN A 66 -5.29 -28.18 -35.33
CA GLN A 66 -5.96 -27.01 -35.90
C GLN A 66 -5.46 -25.72 -35.27
N HIS A 67 -5.39 -25.65 -33.94
CA HIS A 67 -4.82 -24.51 -33.22
C HIS A 67 -3.37 -24.24 -33.66
N HIS A 68 -2.54 -25.28 -33.77
CA HIS A 68 -1.16 -25.14 -34.21
C HIS A 68 -1.06 -24.62 -35.66
N GLN A 69 -1.91 -25.12 -36.56
CA GLN A 69 -1.97 -24.64 -37.95
C GLN A 69 -2.44 -23.19 -38.03
N GLN A 70 -3.40 -22.79 -37.20
CA GLN A 70 -3.87 -21.41 -37.13
C GLN A 70 -2.78 -20.47 -36.63
N VAL A 71 -2.07 -20.83 -35.55
CA VAL A 71 -0.91 -20.08 -35.07
C VAL A 71 0.17 -19.97 -36.13
N GLN A 72 0.45 -21.05 -36.87
CA GLN A 72 1.42 -21.00 -37.97
C GLN A 72 0.97 -20.06 -39.09
N ALA A 73 -0.31 -20.12 -39.50
CA ALA A 73 -0.86 -19.27 -40.54
C ALA A 73 -0.86 -17.78 -40.12
N GLU A 74 -1.28 -17.48 -38.90
CA GLU A 74 -1.23 -16.13 -38.32
C GLU A 74 0.21 -15.65 -38.18
N SER A 75 1.13 -16.50 -37.72
CA SER A 75 2.54 -16.14 -37.63
C SER A 75 3.13 -15.76 -38.98
N ALA A 76 2.78 -16.48 -40.05
CA ALA A 76 3.24 -16.19 -41.40
C ALA A 76 2.63 -14.90 -41.96
N ALA A 77 1.32 -14.69 -41.74
CA ALA A 77 0.60 -13.52 -42.21
C ALA A 77 1.03 -12.22 -41.49
N HIS A 78 1.26 -12.28 -40.18
CA HIS A 78 1.59 -11.13 -39.36
C HIS A 78 3.11 -10.92 -39.21
N LYS A 79 3.95 -11.84 -39.73
CA LYS A 79 5.42 -11.84 -39.56
C LYS A 79 6.07 -10.50 -39.84
N GLN A 80 5.74 -9.88 -40.98
CA GLN A 80 6.39 -8.64 -41.42
C GLN A 80 6.07 -7.48 -40.47
N GLN A 81 4.82 -7.37 -40.02
CA GLN A 81 4.43 -6.35 -39.05
C GLN A 81 5.06 -6.61 -37.68
N LEU A 82 5.08 -7.87 -37.22
CA LEU A 82 5.72 -8.23 -35.95
C LEU A 82 7.22 -7.94 -35.95
N LEU A 83 7.91 -8.14 -37.08
CA LEU A 83 9.31 -7.74 -37.24
C LEU A 83 9.47 -6.21 -37.21
N ALA A 84 8.56 -5.45 -37.82
CA ALA A 84 8.57 -4.00 -37.76
C ALA A 84 8.36 -3.48 -36.32
N LEU A 85 7.38 -4.04 -35.60
CA LEU A 85 7.12 -3.74 -34.18
C LEU A 85 8.32 -4.14 -33.30
N ALA A 86 8.93 -5.30 -33.54
CA ALA A 86 10.14 -5.72 -32.83
C ALA A 86 11.29 -4.71 -33.03
N GLY A 87 11.48 -4.23 -34.25
CA GLY A 87 12.44 -3.17 -34.58
C GLY A 87 12.12 -1.86 -33.87
N GLN A 88 10.84 -1.47 -33.82
CA GLN A 88 10.37 -0.29 -33.12
C GLN A 88 10.64 -0.39 -31.61
N ILE A 89 10.24 -1.48 -30.95
CA ILE A 89 10.46 -1.70 -29.51
C ILE A 89 11.96 -1.69 -29.17
N THR A 90 12.80 -2.29 -30.02
CA THR A 90 14.24 -2.38 -29.81
C THR A 90 14.93 -1.03 -29.96
N SER A 91 14.52 -0.22 -30.94
CA SER A 91 15.17 1.06 -31.26
C SER A 91 14.58 2.27 -30.52
N ALA A 92 13.35 2.15 -30.00
CA ALA A 92 12.66 3.26 -29.36
C ALA A 92 13.47 3.84 -28.20
N ARG A 93 13.40 5.15 -28.05
CA ARG A 93 13.86 5.86 -26.86
C ARG A 93 12.75 6.82 -26.50
N PHE A 94 12.30 6.77 -25.26
CA PHE A 94 11.25 7.67 -24.80
C PHE A 94 11.87 8.78 -23.96
N ALA A 95 11.31 9.97 -24.04
CA ALA A 95 11.63 11.10 -23.17
C ALA A 95 10.72 11.12 -21.93
N SER A 96 9.51 10.56 -22.04
CA SER A 96 8.53 10.50 -20.97
C SER A 96 7.80 9.15 -20.90
N ILE A 97 7.06 8.91 -19.81
CA ILE A 97 6.27 7.69 -19.63
C ILE A 97 5.03 7.67 -20.52
N GLU A 98 4.50 8.83 -20.88
CA GLU A 98 3.37 9.00 -21.78
C GLU A 98 3.72 8.54 -23.20
N GLU A 99 4.93 8.84 -23.68
CA GLU A 99 5.42 8.33 -24.98
C GLU A 99 5.55 6.80 -24.96
N LEU A 100 6.06 6.24 -23.85
CA LEU A 100 6.11 4.79 -23.63
C LEU A 100 4.70 4.18 -23.68
N GLN A 101 3.74 4.79 -22.99
CA GLN A 101 2.35 4.34 -22.93
C GLN A 101 1.67 4.42 -24.29
N GLN A 102 1.90 5.49 -25.07
CA GLN A 102 1.34 5.65 -26.40
C GLN A 102 1.83 4.55 -27.35
N MET A 103 3.14 4.31 -27.37
CA MET A 103 3.71 3.26 -28.22
C MET A 103 3.22 1.88 -27.76
N ALA A 104 3.25 1.61 -26.46
CA ALA A 104 2.81 0.33 -25.91
C ALA A 104 1.33 0.06 -26.22
N THR A 105 0.47 1.07 -26.13
CA THR A 105 -0.95 0.95 -26.50
C THR A 105 -1.12 0.53 -27.96
N GLY A 106 -0.32 1.11 -28.87
CA GLY A 106 -0.32 0.71 -30.28
C GLY A 106 0.14 -0.74 -30.50
N VAL A 107 1.19 -1.17 -29.80
CA VAL A 107 1.69 -2.56 -29.85
C VAL A 107 0.64 -3.52 -29.29
N GLU A 108 0.10 -3.26 -28.10
CA GLU A 108 -0.91 -4.09 -27.44
C GLU A 108 -2.18 -4.22 -28.29
N ALA A 109 -2.64 -3.12 -28.92
CA ALA A 109 -3.79 -3.16 -29.83
C ALA A 109 -3.55 -4.05 -31.07
N TYR A 110 -2.29 -4.18 -31.51
CA TYR A 110 -1.93 -5.12 -32.56
C TYR A 110 -1.84 -6.55 -32.04
N LEU A 111 -1.19 -6.76 -30.90
CA LEU A 111 -1.05 -8.09 -30.28
C LEU A 111 -2.40 -8.70 -29.90
N ALA A 112 -3.38 -7.87 -29.51
CA ALA A 112 -4.75 -8.29 -29.20
C ALA A 112 -5.51 -8.87 -30.41
N GLN A 113 -5.01 -8.70 -31.64
CA GLN A 113 -5.61 -9.28 -32.86
C GLN A 113 -5.16 -10.72 -33.10
N LEU A 114 -4.13 -11.19 -32.39
CA LEU A 114 -3.59 -12.54 -32.52
C LEU A 114 -4.40 -13.53 -31.69
N SER A 115 -4.63 -14.74 -32.21
CA SER A 115 -5.37 -15.78 -31.48
C SER A 115 -4.60 -16.30 -30.26
N ASP A 116 -3.28 -16.39 -30.38
CA ASP A 116 -2.36 -16.75 -29.29
C ASP A 116 -1.09 -15.88 -29.38
N GLU A 117 -1.11 -14.74 -28.69
CA GLU A 117 0.02 -13.79 -28.63
C GLU A 117 1.33 -14.51 -28.33
N ARG A 118 1.37 -15.35 -27.29
CA ARG A 118 2.62 -15.96 -26.82
C ARG A 118 3.17 -16.96 -27.81
N ALA A 119 2.31 -17.79 -28.42
CA ALA A 119 2.76 -18.76 -29.40
C ALA A 119 3.22 -18.09 -30.71
N VAL A 120 2.51 -17.04 -31.16
CA VAL A 120 2.88 -16.28 -32.35
C VAL A 120 4.20 -15.52 -32.13
N LEU A 121 4.35 -14.81 -31.01
CA LEU A 121 5.58 -14.07 -30.71
C LEU A 121 6.81 -14.97 -30.57
N LYS A 122 6.64 -16.22 -30.09
CA LYS A 122 7.73 -17.20 -30.01
C LYS A 122 8.28 -17.62 -31.37
N SER A 123 7.49 -17.50 -32.44
CA SER A 123 7.94 -17.80 -33.80
C SER A 123 8.79 -16.68 -34.43
N VAL A 124 8.84 -15.51 -33.77
CA VAL A 124 9.57 -14.33 -34.23
C VAL A 124 10.87 -14.21 -33.41
N ASP A 125 11.97 -14.73 -33.94
CA ASP A 125 13.27 -14.75 -33.24
C ASP A 125 13.78 -13.37 -32.81
N ALA A 126 13.42 -12.32 -33.56
CA ALA A 126 13.85 -10.95 -33.28
C ALA A 126 13.00 -10.24 -32.23
N TRP A 127 11.94 -10.85 -31.70
CA TRP A 127 11.06 -10.18 -30.75
C TRP A 127 11.78 -9.89 -29.42
N PRO A 128 11.84 -8.61 -28.97
CA PRO A 128 12.59 -8.21 -27.79
C PRO A 128 11.83 -8.52 -26.48
N HIS A 129 11.59 -9.81 -26.20
CA HIS A 129 10.77 -10.31 -25.08
C HIS A 129 11.09 -9.62 -23.75
N ALA A 130 12.35 -9.67 -23.32
CA ALA A 130 12.76 -9.12 -22.03
C ALA A 130 12.46 -7.62 -21.92
N ARG A 131 12.77 -6.85 -22.97
CA ARG A 131 12.53 -5.41 -22.98
C ARG A 131 11.04 -5.09 -23.00
N TRP A 132 10.27 -5.81 -23.82
CA TRP A 132 8.82 -5.64 -23.89
C TRP A 132 8.14 -5.96 -22.55
N ASP A 133 8.53 -7.05 -21.90
CA ASP A 133 7.99 -7.42 -20.58
C ASP A 133 8.33 -6.37 -19.52
N ILE A 134 9.54 -5.80 -19.54
CA ILE A 134 9.91 -4.69 -18.64
C ILE A 134 9.04 -3.46 -18.93
N MET A 135 8.78 -3.12 -20.19
CA MET A 135 7.90 -1.99 -20.54
C MET A 135 6.49 -2.19 -20.00
N ARG A 136 5.94 -3.39 -20.12
CA ARG A 136 4.64 -3.75 -19.54
C ARG A 136 4.66 -3.66 -18.02
N GLU A 137 5.71 -4.15 -17.37
CA GLU A 137 5.88 -4.06 -15.92
C GLU A 137 5.92 -2.59 -15.45
N VAL A 138 6.69 -1.72 -16.12
CA VAL A 138 6.76 -0.29 -15.79
C VAL A 138 5.39 0.39 -15.94
N LEU A 139 4.70 0.16 -17.06
CA LEU A 139 3.41 0.78 -17.33
C LEU A 139 2.32 0.31 -16.36
N ALA A 140 2.29 -0.97 -16.02
CA ALA A 140 1.35 -1.51 -15.04
C ALA A 140 1.53 -0.83 -13.69
N VAL A 141 2.78 -0.68 -13.24
CA VAL A 141 3.06 -0.05 -11.97
C VAL A 141 2.74 1.45 -11.98
N HIS A 142 3.05 2.14 -13.08
CA HIS A 142 2.67 3.55 -13.23
C HIS A 142 1.16 3.75 -13.16
N ALA A 143 0.39 2.92 -13.88
CA ALA A 143 -1.07 2.97 -13.85
C ALA A 143 -1.63 2.71 -12.44
N ASP A 144 -1.02 1.81 -11.67
CA ASP A 144 -1.40 1.57 -10.27
C ASP A 144 -1.16 2.79 -9.37
N VAL A 145 -0.04 3.49 -9.56
CA VAL A 145 0.25 4.74 -8.85
C VAL A 145 -0.78 5.80 -9.23
N GLU A 146 -1.00 6.08 -10.51
CA GLU A 146 -1.96 7.08 -10.96
C GLU A 146 -3.38 6.82 -10.45
N ARG A 147 -3.83 5.56 -10.56
CA ARG A 147 -5.14 5.13 -10.06
C ARG A 147 -5.31 5.41 -8.57
N LEU A 148 -4.27 5.20 -7.78
CA LEU A 148 -4.30 5.44 -6.34
C LEU A 148 -4.01 6.90 -5.96
N LEU A 149 -3.44 7.72 -6.84
CA LEU A 149 -3.29 9.17 -6.64
C LEU A 149 -4.57 9.96 -6.96
N ALA A 150 -5.47 9.42 -7.78
CA ALA A 150 -6.80 9.98 -8.03
C ALA A 150 -7.84 9.58 -6.96
N PRO A 151 -8.65 10.52 -6.41
CA PRO A 151 -9.66 10.20 -5.41
C PRO A 151 -10.71 9.23 -5.98
N SER A 152 -11.14 8.25 -5.17
CA SER A 152 -12.19 7.31 -5.57
C SER A 152 -13.51 8.05 -5.82
N LYS A 153 -14.21 7.73 -6.93
CA LYS A 153 -15.52 8.33 -7.26
C LYS A 153 -16.53 8.23 -6.12
N GLU A 154 -16.52 7.12 -5.39
CA GLU A 154 -17.37 6.88 -4.22
C GLU A 154 -17.12 7.86 -3.06
N VAL A 155 -15.87 8.32 -2.88
CA VAL A 155 -15.52 9.30 -1.84
C VAL A 155 -15.98 10.70 -2.24
N LEU A 156 -15.97 11.00 -3.54
CA LEU A 156 -16.46 12.26 -4.11
C LEU A 156 -17.99 12.34 -4.11
N ASP A 157 -18.68 11.21 -4.05
CA ASP A 157 -20.14 11.18 -3.94
C ASP A 157 -20.57 11.73 -2.57
N MET A 158 -21.44 12.74 -2.59
CA MET A 158 -22.00 13.36 -1.39
C MET A 158 -23.21 12.59 -0.85
N ASN A 159 -23.81 11.70 -1.66
CA ASN A 159 -25.01 10.95 -1.31
C ASN A 159 -24.71 9.57 -0.71
N ILE A 160 -23.43 9.18 -0.63
CA ILE A 160 -23.05 7.88 -0.06
C ILE A 160 -23.25 7.89 1.46
N GLU A 161 -23.73 6.76 1.98
CA GLU A 161 -23.88 6.52 3.42
C GLU A 161 -22.56 6.81 4.18
N ALA A 162 -22.65 7.50 5.31
CA ALA A 162 -21.48 8.03 6.02
C ALA A 162 -20.52 6.91 6.49
N THR A 163 -21.07 5.79 6.95
CA THR A 163 -20.29 4.58 7.31
C THR A 163 -19.59 3.97 6.10
N LYS A 164 -20.24 3.94 4.93
CA LYS A 164 -19.64 3.43 3.69
C LYS A 164 -18.49 4.33 3.24
N LYS A 165 -18.65 5.65 3.30
CA LYS A 165 -17.59 6.63 2.99
C LYS A 165 -16.36 6.43 3.88
N THR A 166 -16.58 6.29 5.18
CA THR A 166 -15.53 6.06 6.19
C THR A 166 -14.76 4.77 5.91
N SER A 167 -15.49 3.67 5.64
CA SER A 167 -14.89 2.39 5.27
C SER A 167 -14.09 2.47 3.96
N ARG A 168 -14.61 3.18 2.96
CA ARG A 168 -13.93 3.37 1.68
C ARG A 168 -12.62 4.16 1.83
N LEU A 169 -12.63 5.23 2.61
CA LEU A 169 -11.42 6.02 2.90
C LEU A 169 -10.34 5.16 3.58
N ALA A 170 -10.72 4.32 4.56
CA ALA A 170 -9.78 3.40 5.20
C ALA A 170 -9.22 2.35 4.21
N ALA A 171 -10.05 1.82 3.31
CA ALA A 171 -9.61 0.86 2.28
C ALA A 171 -8.69 1.50 1.22
N ASP A 172 -8.97 2.74 0.82
CA ASP A 172 -8.12 3.51 -0.08
C ASP A 172 -6.74 3.77 0.58
N PHE A 173 -6.71 4.12 1.88
CA PHE A 173 -5.46 4.27 2.63
C PHE A 173 -4.64 2.97 2.64
N GLU A 174 -5.27 1.84 2.96
CA GLU A 174 -4.55 0.55 3.01
C GLU A 174 -4.02 0.16 1.62
N SER A 175 -4.76 0.49 0.55
CA SER A 175 -4.30 0.27 -0.83
C SER A 175 -3.06 1.10 -1.14
N VAL A 176 -3.03 2.36 -0.73
CA VAL A 176 -1.85 3.26 -0.86
C VAL A 176 -0.68 2.73 -0.06
N HIS A 177 -0.90 2.33 1.20
CA HIS A 177 0.14 1.76 2.06
C HIS A 177 0.73 0.48 1.47
N HIS A 178 -0.11 -0.44 1.02
CA HIS A 178 0.32 -1.69 0.40
C HIS A 178 1.09 -1.47 -0.90
N LEU A 179 0.64 -0.56 -1.76
CA LEU A 179 1.38 -0.20 -2.96
C LEU A 179 2.75 0.40 -2.60
N HIS A 180 2.78 1.38 -1.68
CA HIS A 180 4.02 1.98 -1.20
C HIS A 180 5.02 0.92 -0.71
N ASP A 181 4.58 -0.04 0.11
CA ASP A 181 5.45 -1.10 0.62
C ASP A 181 5.96 -2.04 -0.47
N ASN A 182 5.11 -2.42 -1.42
CA ASN A 182 5.52 -3.23 -2.57
C ASN A 182 6.54 -2.51 -3.45
N LEU A 183 6.31 -1.22 -3.72
CA LEU A 183 7.23 -0.39 -4.47
C LEU A 183 8.55 -0.21 -3.73
N GLY A 184 8.52 0.01 -2.42
CA GLY A 184 9.73 0.10 -1.60
C GLY A 184 10.60 -1.15 -1.72
N ARG A 185 10.00 -2.34 -1.78
CA ARG A 185 10.73 -3.61 -1.97
C ARG A 185 11.19 -3.84 -3.41
N ALA A 186 10.39 -3.43 -4.40
CA ALA A 186 10.63 -3.74 -5.80
C ALA A 186 11.45 -2.66 -6.54
N CYS A 187 11.55 -1.44 -5.99
CA CYS A 187 12.08 -0.26 -6.69
C CYS A 187 13.51 -0.48 -7.21
N GLU A 188 14.41 -1.04 -6.39
CA GLU A 188 15.80 -1.30 -6.80
C GLU A 188 15.88 -2.31 -7.96
N SER A 189 15.12 -3.39 -7.86
CA SER A 189 15.04 -4.44 -8.88
C SER A 189 14.48 -3.87 -10.20
N LEU A 190 13.36 -3.15 -10.13
CA LEU A 190 12.71 -2.57 -11.30
C LEU A 190 13.59 -1.47 -11.93
N THR A 191 14.29 -0.68 -11.12
CA THR A 191 15.29 0.29 -11.59
C THR A 191 16.42 -0.39 -12.34
N SER A 192 16.94 -1.52 -11.81
CA SER A 192 17.98 -2.31 -12.46
C SER A 192 17.50 -2.89 -13.79
N LYS A 193 16.29 -3.45 -13.83
CA LYS A 193 15.65 -3.95 -15.06
C LYS A 193 15.53 -2.84 -16.11
N CYS A 194 15.02 -1.65 -15.74
CA CYS A 194 14.90 -0.51 -16.66
C CYS A 194 16.26 -0.12 -17.27
N LYS A 195 17.31 -0.03 -16.44
CA LYS A 195 18.67 0.26 -16.91
C LYS A 195 19.17 -0.78 -17.91
N SER A 196 18.93 -2.08 -17.65
CA SER A 196 19.30 -3.17 -18.56
C SER A 196 18.53 -3.12 -19.89
N ALA A 197 17.30 -2.60 -19.88
CA ALA A 197 16.46 -2.43 -21.06
C ALA A 197 16.69 -1.08 -21.79
N HIS A 198 17.65 -0.28 -21.34
CA HIS A 198 17.89 1.09 -21.83
C HIS A 198 16.66 2.01 -21.73
N LEU A 199 15.78 1.73 -20.77
CA LEU A 199 14.66 2.59 -20.43
C LEU A 199 15.11 3.61 -19.38
N PRO A 200 14.74 4.89 -19.53
CA PRO A 200 14.97 5.91 -18.52
C PRO A 200 14.40 5.50 -17.16
N SER A 201 15.30 5.27 -16.20
CA SER A 201 14.91 4.96 -14.82
C SER A 201 14.41 6.17 -14.05
N THR A 202 14.50 7.38 -14.64
CA THR A 202 14.06 8.64 -14.06
C THR A 202 12.54 8.82 -14.05
N TRP A 203 11.78 7.98 -14.76
CA TRP A 203 10.32 7.89 -14.60
C TRP A 203 9.89 6.93 -13.50
N LEU A 204 10.81 6.05 -13.11
CA LEU A 204 10.63 5.04 -12.09
C LEU A 204 10.92 5.46 -10.64
N PRO A 205 11.43 6.67 -10.28
CA PRO A 205 11.10 7.24 -8.99
C PRO A 205 9.58 7.38 -8.94
N MET A 206 8.94 6.27 -8.60
CA MET A 206 7.63 6.18 -8.02
C MET A 206 7.63 7.27 -6.98
N ASP A 207 6.78 8.27 -7.14
CA ASP A 207 6.78 9.37 -6.20
C ASP A 207 6.18 8.85 -4.88
N MET A 208 7.03 8.19 -4.09
CA MET A 208 6.73 7.65 -2.78
C MET A 208 6.25 8.78 -1.86
N ALA A 209 6.76 9.99 -2.09
CA ALA A 209 6.26 11.19 -1.43
C ALA A 209 4.83 11.54 -1.90
N SER A 210 4.50 11.41 -3.19
CA SER A 210 3.10 11.54 -3.67
C SER A 210 2.17 10.50 -3.05
N LEU A 211 2.59 9.24 -2.92
CA LEU A 211 1.78 8.22 -2.22
C LEU A 211 1.56 8.60 -0.76
N LYS A 212 2.60 9.08 -0.06
CA LYS A 212 2.46 9.57 1.33
C LYS A 212 1.58 10.81 1.43
N ARG A 213 1.71 11.78 0.52
CA ARG A 213 0.83 12.96 0.44
C ARG A 213 -0.62 12.54 0.21
N ARG A 214 -0.86 11.57 -0.67
CA ARG A 214 -2.20 11.03 -0.89
C ARG A 214 -2.73 10.31 0.35
N ALA A 215 -1.90 9.57 1.06
CA ALA A 215 -2.29 8.93 2.32
C ALA A 215 -2.72 9.99 3.37
N LEU A 216 -1.99 11.11 3.47
CA LEU A 216 -2.38 12.24 4.32
C LEU A 216 -3.70 12.88 3.88
N ALA A 217 -3.90 13.12 2.58
CA ALA A 217 -5.17 13.68 2.07
C ALA A 217 -6.38 12.76 2.36
N ILE A 218 -6.20 11.44 2.23
CA ILE A 218 -7.22 10.45 2.63
C ILE A 218 -7.48 10.55 4.13
N LEU A 219 -6.43 10.63 4.94
CA LEU A 219 -6.54 10.68 6.39
C LEU A 219 -7.23 11.96 6.88
N ALA A 220 -6.85 13.13 6.35
CA ALA A 220 -7.50 14.40 6.68
C ALA A 220 -9.01 14.34 6.37
N THR A 221 -9.37 13.77 5.22
CA THR A 221 -10.77 13.57 4.83
C THR A 221 -11.49 12.58 5.75
N TYR A 222 -10.82 11.49 6.13
CA TYR A 222 -11.35 10.52 7.08
C TYR A 222 -11.63 11.15 8.45
N MET A 223 -10.64 11.84 9.03
CA MET A 223 -10.76 12.45 10.36
C MET A 223 -11.86 13.52 10.39
N ARG A 224 -11.91 14.37 9.36
CA ARG A 224 -12.96 15.37 9.18
C ARG A 224 -14.35 14.75 9.14
N HIS A 225 -14.52 13.74 8.30
CA HIS A 225 -15.80 13.04 8.12
C HIS A 225 -16.24 12.29 9.39
N VAL A 226 -15.31 11.70 10.15
CA VAL A 226 -15.62 11.10 11.46
C VAL A 226 -15.99 12.17 12.49
N ALA A 227 -15.23 13.27 12.56
CA ALA A 227 -15.50 14.36 13.49
C ALA A 227 -16.89 14.97 13.25
N GLU A 228 -17.28 15.19 11.99
CA GLU A 228 -18.61 15.67 11.61
C GLU A 228 -19.73 14.71 12.03
N GLN A 229 -19.56 13.41 11.77
CA GLN A 229 -20.51 12.37 12.20
C GLN A 229 -20.69 12.35 13.71
N VAL A 230 -19.59 12.35 14.47
CA VAL A 230 -19.63 12.33 15.94
C VAL A 230 -20.23 13.61 16.48
N THR A 231 -19.86 14.78 15.94
CA THR A 231 -20.42 16.08 16.36
C THR A 231 -21.93 16.12 16.14
N SER A 232 -22.42 15.69 14.98
CA SER A 232 -23.84 15.63 14.69
C SER A 232 -24.58 14.68 15.63
N ALA A 233 -24.00 13.50 15.88
CA ALA A 233 -24.60 12.52 16.78
C ALA A 233 -24.63 13.00 18.23
N LEU A 234 -23.58 13.68 18.70
CA LEU A 234 -23.51 14.30 20.03
C LEU A 234 -24.62 15.33 20.23
N SER A 235 -24.87 16.19 19.24
CA SER A 235 -25.93 17.20 19.29
C SER A 235 -27.34 16.59 19.33
N GLN A 236 -27.55 15.43 18.70
CA GLN A 236 -28.87 14.79 18.62
C GLN A 236 -29.19 13.86 19.79
N ARG A 237 -28.19 13.10 20.25
CA ARG A 237 -28.39 11.97 21.20
C ARG A 237 -27.59 12.12 22.49
N GLY A 238 -26.72 13.11 22.58
CA GLY A 238 -25.74 13.24 23.64
C GLY A 238 -24.61 12.19 23.56
N PRO A 239 -23.63 12.27 24.47
CA PRO A 239 -22.52 11.33 24.52
C PRO A 239 -22.94 9.89 24.83
N CYS A 240 -22.38 8.93 24.10
CA CYS A 240 -22.63 7.50 24.33
C CYS A 240 -21.41 6.62 24.00
N ILE A 241 -21.44 5.37 24.47
CA ILE A 241 -20.36 4.38 24.31
C ILE A 241 -20.04 4.10 22.82
N THR A 242 -21.04 4.07 21.94
CA THR A 242 -20.83 3.83 20.51
C THR A 242 -19.96 4.93 19.88
N MET A 243 -20.15 6.19 20.26
CA MET A 243 -19.31 7.30 19.79
C MET A 243 -17.89 7.19 20.34
N ARG A 244 -17.72 6.77 21.60
CA ARG A 244 -16.41 6.50 22.19
C ARG A 244 -15.64 5.48 21.34
N GLN A 245 -16.27 4.35 21.01
CA GLN A 245 -15.68 3.31 20.17
C GLN A 245 -15.31 3.84 18.77
N GLN A 246 -16.18 4.65 18.16
CA GLN A 246 -15.89 5.26 16.86
C GLN A 246 -14.68 6.20 16.92
N LEU A 247 -14.55 7.01 17.98
CA LEU A 247 -13.40 7.89 18.21
C LEU A 247 -12.12 7.09 18.48
N GLU A 248 -12.19 6.02 19.28
CA GLU A 248 -11.04 5.13 19.53
C GLU A 248 -10.51 4.49 18.24
N VAL A 249 -11.42 4.00 17.38
CA VAL A 249 -11.06 3.45 16.06
C VAL A 249 -10.40 4.53 15.20
N ALA A 250 -10.97 5.73 15.15
CA ALA A 250 -10.43 6.83 14.35
C ALA A 250 -9.06 7.30 14.84
N ILE A 251 -8.86 7.44 16.15
CA ILE A 251 -7.58 7.79 16.76
C ILE A 251 -6.52 6.73 16.44
N THR A 252 -6.86 5.44 16.62
CA THR A 252 -5.94 4.33 16.35
C THR A 252 -5.53 4.29 14.88
N PHE A 253 -6.50 4.43 13.98
CA PHE A 253 -6.24 4.49 12.54
C PHE A 253 -5.35 5.69 12.17
N SER A 254 -5.65 6.87 12.71
CA SER A 254 -4.90 8.10 12.44
C SER A 254 -3.46 8.01 12.95
N PHE A 255 -3.25 7.37 14.09
CA PHE A 255 -1.91 7.11 14.62
C PHE A 255 -1.13 6.10 13.77
N LYS A 256 -1.76 5.04 13.26
CA LYS A 256 -1.12 4.13 12.27
C LYS A 256 -0.69 4.92 11.04
N ALA A 257 -1.56 5.78 10.52
CA ALA A 257 -1.26 6.60 9.36
C ALA A 257 -0.13 7.61 9.62
N HIS A 258 -0.11 8.26 10.78
CA HIS A 258 0.99 9.12 11.23
C HIS A 258 2.34 8.42 11.20
N GLN A 259 2.42 7.18 11.71
CA GLN A 259 3.66 6.41 11.72
C GLN A 259 4.14 6.08 10.30
N PHE A 260 3.21 5.76 9.40
CA PHE A 260 3.51 5.47 7.99
C PHE A 260 4.04 6.71 7.24
N THR A 261 3.36 7.85 7.39
CA THR A 261 3.73 9.09 6.67
C THR A 261 4.96 9.75 7.28
N GLY A 262 5.22 9.52 8.58
CA GLY A 262 6.32 10.12 9.33
C GLY A 262 5.96 11.47 9.95
N GLY A 263 4.67 11.74 10.15
CA GLY A 263 4.16 13.02 10.62
C GLY A 263 2.82 13.39 9.98
N PHE A 264 2.13 14.36 10.56
CA PHE A 264 0.96 14.99 9.98
C PHE A 264 1.33 16.26 9.20
N ASP A 265 0.50 16.57 8.20
CA ASP A 265 0.44 17.90 7.61
C ASP A 265 -0.61 18.75 8.35
N GLU A 266 -0.70 20.03 7.98
CA GLU A 266 -1.59 21.02 8.62
C GLU A 266 -3.05 20.55 8.66
N GLU A 267 -3.56 19.96 7.57
CA GLU A 267 -4.93 19.45 7.53
C GLU A 267 -5.13 18.25 8.47
N CYS A 268 -4.16 17.34 8.54
CA CYS A 268 -4.22 16.22 9.47
C CYS A 268 -4.11 16.68 10.92
N GLU A 269 -3.31 17.70 11.23
CA GLU A 269 -3.21 18.28 12.57
C GLU A 269 -4.54 18.88 13.05
N ASP A 270 -5.25 19.62 12.19
CA ASP A 270 -6.58 20.13 12.50
C ASP A 270 -7.59 19.00 12.72
N GLY A 271 -7.60 18.00 11.84
CA GLY A 271 -8.46 16.81 11.97
C GLY A 271 -8.20 16.05 13.28
N TRP A 272 -6.92 15.87 13.63
CA TRP A 272 -6.50 15.23 14.87
C TRP A 272 -6.97 16.01 16.11
N CYS A 273 -6.76 17.32 16.14
CA CYS A 273 -7.19 18.20 17.23
C CYS A 273 -8.71 18.12 17.46
N LYS A 274 -9.50 18.02 16.39
CA LYS A 274 -10.96 17.82 16.47
C LYS A 274 -11.31 16.47 17.11
N LEU A 275 -10.67 15.38 16.69
CA LEU A 275 -10.90 14.06 17.29
C LEU A 275 -10.53 14.03 18.78
N GLU A 276 -9.41 14.66 19.17
CA GLU A 276 -8.97 14.74 20.56
C GLU A 276 -9.99 15.48 21.43
N LYS A 277 -10.46 16.65 20.98
CA LYS A 277 -11.50 17.43 21.68
C LYS A 277 -12.79 16.63 21.84
N LEU A 278 -13.24 15.95 20.78
CA LEU A 278 -14.45 15.14 20.81
C LEU A 278 -14.31 13.94 21.77
N SER A 279 -13.14 13.30 21.80
CA SER A 279 -12.84 12.21 22.72
C SER A 279 -12.88 12.68 24.18
N TYR A 280 -12.26 13.82 24.47
CA TYR A 280 -12.31 14.43 25.80
C TYR A 280 -13.74 14.75 26.26
N LEU A 281 -14.54 15.40 25.40
CA LEU A 281 -15.92 15.75 25.71
C LEU A 281 -16.79 14.51 25.94
N ASN A 282 -16.63 13.48 25.10
CA ASN A 282 -17.38 12.24 25.23
C ASN A 282 -17.00 11.48 26.51
N ALA A 283 -15.70 11.43 26.86
CA ALA A 283 -15.22 10.79 28.08
C ALA A 283 -15.75 11.47 29.35
N LYS A 284 -15.63 12.81 29.44
CA LYS A 284 -16.09 13.58 30.61
C LYS A 284 -17.57 13.38 30.91
N TYR A 285 -18.42 13.23 29.88
CA TYR A 285 -19.85 13.04 30.10
C TYR A 285 -20.21 11.63 30.59
N ILE A 286 -19.55 10.61 30.05
CA ILE A 286 -19.81 9.21 30.42
C ILE A 286 -19.31 8.92 31.84
N ASP A 287 -18.18 9.52 32.24
CA ASP A 287 -17.53 9.20 33.51
C ASP A 287 -18.10 10.00 34.70
N TYR A 288 -18.69 11.18 34.46
CA TYR A 288 -19.21 12.06 35.53
C TYR A 288 -20.74 12.23 35.55
N GLY A 289 -21.46 11.70 34.55
CA GLY A 289 -22.90 11.89 34.42
C GLY A 289 -23.31 13.33 34.09
N SER A 290 -24.53 13.52 33.59
CA SER A 290 -25.03 14.83 33.13
C SER A 290 -25.19 15.88 34.24
N GLU A 291 -25.29 15.47 35.50
CA GLU A 291 -25.60 16.35 36.64
C GLU A 291 -24.38 17.14 37.16
N SER A 292 -23.15 16.67 36.92
CA SER A 292 -21.92 17.35 37.40
C SER A 292 -21.42 18.48 36.48
N LEU A 293 -21.92 18.55 35.23
CA LEU A 293 -21.52 19.60 34.28
C LEU A 293 -22.10 20.98 34.62
N VAL A 294 -23.16 21.04 35.44
CA VAL A 294 -23.79 22.31 35.88
C VAL A 294 -22.94 23.02 36.96
N GLU A 295 -22.21 22.26 37.79
CA GLU A 295 -21.38 22.83 38.87
C GLU A 295 -20.00 23.33 38.39
N LEU A 296 -19.61 23.04 37.14
CA LEU A 296 -18.38 23.55 36.53
C LEU A 296 -18.62 24.77 35.61
N GLY A 297 -19.76 25.45 35.75
CA GLY A 297 -20.05 26.69 35.02
C GLY A 297 -20.31 26.50 33.52
N ALA A 298 -20.66 25.29 33.07
CA ALA A 298 -21.12 25.08 31.70
C ALA A 298 -22.61 25.47 31.59
N CYS A 299 -22.88 26.48 30.77
CA CYS A 299 -24.21 27.03 30.53
C CYS A 299 -25.16 25.91 30.04
N THR A 300 -26.25 25.65 30.78
CA THR A 300 -27.27 24.63 30.47
C THR A 300 -28.31 25.09 29.45
N ARG A 301 -27.98 26.04 28.57
CA ARG A 301 -28.83 26.43 27.44
C ARG A 301 -28.28 25.86 26.14
N PRO A 302 -29.13 25.50 25.17
CA PRO A 302 -28.68 25.05 23.85
C PRO A 302 -28.05 26.25 23.13
N CYS A 303 -26.74 26.41 23.28
CA CYS A 303 -25.97 27.41 22.57
C CYS A 303 -25.82 26.95 21.11
N THR A 304 -26.51 27.65 20.21
CA THR A 304 -26.22 27.58 18.78
C THR A 304 -24.78 28.04 18.53
N LEU A 305 -24.13 27.40 17.55
CA LEU A 305 -22.68 27.38 17.31
C LEU A 305 -22.02 28.73 16.95
N THR A 306 -22.65 29.88 17.22
CA THR A 306 -22.18 31.21 16.81
C THR A 306 -21.60 32.08 17.94
N ASP A 307 -21.66 31.67 19.21
CA ASP A 307 -21.26 32.51 20.35
C ASP A 307 -20.03 32.01 21.13
N MET A 308 -18.97 31.55 20.45
CA MET A 308 -17.73 31.06 21.10
C MET A 308 -16.51 32.00 20.98
N ASP A 309 -16.71 33.25 20.56
CA ASP A 309 -15.73 34.30 20.86
C ASP A 309 -16.14 34.98 22.16
N ILE A 310 -15.23 34.99 23.14
CA ILE A 310 -15.32 35.55 24.49
C ILE A 310 -15.78 34.53 25.56
N CYS A 311 -14.81 33.82 26.12
CA CYS A 311 -14.84 33.48 27.55
C CYS A 311 -13.39 33.48 28.10
N PRO A 312 -13.07 34.30 29.12
CA PRO A 312 -11.72 34.36 29.67
C PRO A 312 -11.46 33.10 30.51
N MET A 313 -10.32 32.44 30.27
CA MET A 313 -9.83 31.43 31.19
C MET A 313 -9.51 32.09 32.53
N VAL A 314 -10.15 31.64 33.61
CA VAL A 314 -9.82 32.05 34.97
C VAL A 314 -8.57 31.28 35.40
N ASP A 315 -7.48 32.01 35.65
CA ASP A 315 -6.26 31.51 36.27
C ASP A 315 -6.55 31.04 37.71
N GLY A 316 -6.30 29.75 37.96
CA GLY A 316 -6.25 29.16 39.29
C GLY A 316 -4.81 29.03 39.76
N ASP A 317 -4.33 30.05 40.47
CA ASP A 317 -3.09 30.04 41.26
C ASP A 317 -3.50 29.68 42.71
N VAL A 318 -2.90 28.73 43.46
CA VAL A 318 -1.58 28.81 44.09
C VAL A 318 -1.30 27.50 44.88
N SER A 319 -0.02 27.09 44.89
CA SER A 319 0.73 26.33 45.93
C SER A 319 0.58 24.81 46.13
N ASN A 320 1.59 24.07 45.64
CA ASN A 320 2.17 22.92 46.36
C ASN A 320 3.67 22.78 46.01
N PRO A 321 4.63 22.93 46.95
CA PRO A 321 6.07 22.94 46.62
C PRO A 321 6.73 21.56 46.43
N SER A 322 6.03 20.43 46.68
CA SER A 322 6.70 19.12 46.75
C SER A 322 6.81 18.33 45.44
N LYS A 323 6.45 18.90 44.28
CA LYS A 323 6.60 18.23 42.96
C LYS A 323 7.72 18.78 42.07
N LYS A 324 8.42 19.84 42.47
CA LYS A 324 9.48 20.46 41.63
C LYS A 324 10.84 19.73 41.65
N GLN A 325 11.09 18.82 42.58
CA GLN A 325 12.37 18.09 42.62
C GLN A 325 12.44 16.83 41.73
N SER A 326 11.31 16.26 41.32
CA SER A 326 11.31 15.04 40.48
C SER A 326 11.49 15.35 38.98
N VAL A 327 11.01 16.52 38.52
CA VAL A 327 11.09 16.92 37.10
C VAL A 327 12.47 17.46 36.73
N GLN A 328 13.20 18.09 37.67
CA GLN A 328 14.55 18.62 37.39
C GLN A 328 15.63 17.53 37.32
N ASN A 329 15.40 16.36 37.95
CA ASN A 329 16.39 15.27 37.93
C ASN A 329 16.29 14.43 36.63
N ASN A 330 15.10 14.28 36.05
CA ASN A 330 14.92 13.61 34.75
C ASN A 330 15.44 14.44 33.56
N GLN A 331 15.47 15.77 33.69
CA GLN A 331 15.93 16.65 32.60
C GLN A 331 17.46 16.85 32.56
N ARG A 332 18.18 16.44 33.62
CA ARG A 332 19.65 16.37 33.62
C ARG A 332 20.18 15.07 33.01
N GLN A 333 19.53 13.92 33.25
CA GLN A 333 19.94 12.65 32.65
C GLN A 333 19.74 12.59 31.11
N SER A 334 18.79 13.36 30.56
CA SER A 334 18.58 13.42 29.10
C SER A 334 19.58 14.35 28.37
N LYS A 335 20.16 15.34 29.06
CA LYS A 335 21.15 16.26 28.47
C LYS A 335 22.59 15.72 28.47
N ASP A 336 22.90 14.74 29.30
CA ASP A 336 24.21 14.05 29.29
C ASP A 336 24.26 12.89 28.28
N GLY A 337 23.11 12.38 27.81
CA GLY A 337 23.03 11.37 26.73
C GLY A 337 23.29 11.91 25.32
N LEU A 338 23.18 13.23 25.10
CA LEU A 338 23.36 13.88 23.79
C LEU A 338 24.74 14.53 23.58
N ARG A 339 25.65 14.46 24.57
CA ARG A 339 27.08 14.80 24.40
C ARG A 339 27.97 13.60 24.07
N GLY A 340 27.42 12.39 24.03
CA GLY A 340 28.16 11.16 23.73
C GLY A 340 28.31 10.79 22.25
N LEU A 341 27.71 11.56 21.32
CA LEU A 341 27.69 11.23 19.88
C LEU A 341 28.26 12.34 18.97
N GLN A 342 28.99 13.30 19.53
CA GLN A 342 29.84 14.23 18.77
C GLN A 342 31.29 14.06 19.22
N GLY A 343 31.88 12.92 18.86
CA GLY A 343 33.23 12.56 19.30
C GLY A 343 33.86 11.46 18.47
N LEU A 344 33.57 11.35 17.16
CA LEU A 344 34.25 10.43 16.26
C LEU A 344 34.43 11.06 14.86
N THR A 345 35.06 12.23 14.79
CA THR A 345 35.65 12.75 13.56
C THR A 345 36.98 13.44 13.88
N ALA A 346 38.07 12.65 13.97
CA ALA A 346 39.43 13.09 13.61
C ALA A 346 40.49 12.01 13.93
N LYS A 347 41.52 11.98 13.07
CA LYS A 347 42.79 11.20 13.09
C LYS A 347 42.70 9.82 12.44
N ARG A 348 43.55 9.45 11.47
CA ARG A 348 44.76 10.09 10.90
C ARG A 348 45.21 9.25 9.69
N THR A 349 45.74 9.92 8.64
CA THR A 349 46.95 9.61 7.84
C THR A 349 47.23 8.15 7.46
N SER A 350 47.66 7.74 6.27
CA SER A 350 48.42 8.35 5.16
C SER A 350 49.11 7.13 4.55
N ARG A 351 49.08 6.93 3.23
CA ARG A 351 50.10 6.14 2.51
C ARG A 351 49.93 6.26 0.99
N HIS A 352 51.03 6.64 0.34
CA HIS A 352 51.41 6.48 -1.08
C HIS A 352 50.62 7.35 -2.07
N GLY A 353 51.20 8.08 -3.03
CA GLY A 353 52.57 8.22 -3.53
C GLY A 353 52.48 8.96 -4.88
N GLY A 354 53.49 9.78 -5.22
CA GLY A 354 53.55 10.54 -6.49
C GLY A 354 54.32 11.85 -6.26
N ILE A 355 55.65 11.87 -6.37
CA ILE A 355 56.45 12.05 -7.61
C ILE A 355 56.14 13.39 -8.30
N ASP A 356 56.88 14.39 -7.83
CA ASP A 356 57.75 15.33 -8.54
C ASP A 356 57.37 16.16 -9.80
N CYS A 357 57.76 17.43 -9.65
CA CYS A 357 58.42 18.34 -10.61
C CYS A 357 57.64 19.10 -11.72
N ARG A 358 57.32 20.35 -11.34
CA ARG A 358 57.58 21.63 -12.05
C ARG A 358 58.21 21.58 -13.46
N SER A 359 57.50 22.19 -14.41
CA SER A 359 57.95 23.28 -15.32
C SER A 359 56.81 23.54 -16.33
N GLY A 360 56.20 24.72 -16.45
CA GLY A 360 56.77 25.90 -17.08
C GLY A 360 55.64 26.88 -17.49
N ARG A 361 56.04 28.12 -17.72
CA ARG A 361 55.26 29.38 -17.78
C ARG A 361 54.19 29.50 -18.88
N PRO A 362 53.31 30.52 -18.78
CA PRO A 362 52.38 30.94 -19.83
C PRO A 362 53.00 31.99 -20.77
N ASN A 363 52.67 31.97 -22.07
CA ASN A 363 52.29 33.16 -22.86
C ASN A 363 51.95 32.81 -24.32
N MET A 364 50.97 33.57 -24.83
CA MET A 364 50.48 33.72 -26.22
C MET A 364 49.61 32.59 -26.81
#